data_AF-A0A177G516-F1
#
_entry.id   AF-A0A177G516-F1
#
_cell.length_a   1.000
_cell.length_b   1.000
_cell.length_c   1.000
_cell.angle_alpha   90.00
_cell.angle_beta   90.00
_cell.angle_gamma   90.00
#
_symmetry.space_group_name_H-M   'P 1'
#
loop_
_entity.id
_entity.type
_entity.pdbx_description
1 polymer ?
#
loop_
_entity_poly.entity_id
_entity_poly.type
_entity_poly.pdbx_seq_one_letter_code
_entity_poly.pdbx_strand_id
1 'polypeptide(L)'
;MGRLGYRTLDFERFVDEGDHQGTAVINYCDENVPFTRISEHKHFAPWEQEKFSKTVCFREYSRLAGEGDVPYYPIRLVNEKKMLDSYIALARSESGVSFMGRLGTYRYLDMDVTITEALAACDQIDALLQSENTPLPSFFVDPA
;
A
#
# COMPACT_ATOMS: atom_id res chain seq x y z
N MET A 1 13.34 -9.11 16.95
CA MET A 1 13.22 -8.83 15.50
C MET A 1 12.98 -7.34 15.30
N GLY A 2 13.23 -6.81 14.11
CA GLY A 2 13.14 -5.37 13.81
C GLY A 2 11.91 -5.00 12.99
N ARG A 3 11.83 -3.75 12.55
CA ARG A 3 10.78 -3.30 11.62
C ARG A 3 11.17 -3.68 10.19
N LEU A 4 10.22 -4.24 9.43
CA LEU A 4 10.41 -4.45 7.99
C LEU A 4 10.54 -3.09 7.29
N GLY A 5 11.43 -2.99 6.31
CA GLY A 5 11.76 -1.74 5.64
C GLY A 5 10.60 -1.20 4.80
N TYR A 6 10.29 0.08 4.96
CA TYR A 6 9.32 0.75 4.11
C TYR A 6 9.84 2.12 3.67
N ARG A 7 9.41 2.55 2.49
CA ARG A 7 9.32 3.99 2.19
C ARG A 7 8.00 4.51 2.74
N THR A 8 8.04 5.70 3.31
CA THR A 8 6.85 6.48 3.66
C THR A 8 6.75 7.71 2.76
N LEU A 9 5.59 8.36 2.79
CA LEU A 9 5.28 9.55 2.01
C LEU A 9 4.79 10.66 2.94
N ASP A 10 5.39 11.84 2.82
CA ASP A 10 4.84 13.06 3.40
C ASP A 10 4.10 13.84 2.31
N PHE A 11 2.89 14.31 2.60
CA PHE A 11 2.07 15.07 1.68
C PHE A 11 1.95 16.51 2.14
N GLU A 12 2.63 17.42 1.45
CA GLU A 12 2.45 18.85 1.67
C GLU A 12 1.25 19.33 0.86
N ARG A 13 0.14 19.56 1.56
CA ARG A 13 -1.08 20.09 0.96
C ARG A 13 -0.97 21.59 0.71
N PHE A 14 -1.35 22.02 -0.49
CA PHE A 14 -1.62 23.41 -0.82
C PHE A 14 -2.91 23.55 -1.64
N VAL A 15 -3.39 24.79 -1.76
CA VAL A 15 -4.57 25.15 -2.56
C VAL A 15 -4.14 26.22 -3.54
N ASP A 16 -4.55 26.08 -4.80
CA ASP A 16 -4.34 27.08 -5.84
C ASP A 16 -5.67 27.54 -6.44
N GLU A 17 -5.65 28.66 -7.14
CA GLU A 17 -6.81 29.16 -7.89
C GLU A 17 -6.81 28.56 -9.31
N GLY A 18 -7.97 28.17 -9.81
CA GLY A 18 -8.12 27.61 -11.15
C GLY A 18 -7.45 26.24 -11.31
N ASP A 19 -6.59 26.13 -12.32
CA ASP A 19 -5.87 24.91 -12.72
C ASP A 19 -4.37 25.09 -12.46
N HIS A 20 -3.81 24.23 -11.62
CA HIS A 20 -2.41 24.36 -11.21
C HIS A 20 -1.47 23.80 -12.27
N GLN A 21 -1.78 22.63 -12.81
CA GLN A 21 -0.87 21.89 -13.68
C GLN A 21 -1.52 21.20 -14.88
N GLY A 22 -2.84 21.27 -15.04
CA GLY A 22 -3.55 20.77 -16.22
C GLY A 22 -3.69 19.25 -16.32
N THR A 23 -3.28 18.51 -15.29
CA THR A 23 -3.40 17.05 -15.23
C THR A 23 -3.35 16.54 -13.80
N ALA A 24 -3.82 15.32 -13.56
CA ALA A 24 -3.91 14.77 -12.21
C ALA A 24 -2.55 14.55 -11.55
N VAL A 25 -1.51 14.17 -12.31
CA VAL A 25 -0.18 13.86 -11.76
C VAL A 25 0.91 14.35 -12.72
N ILE A 26 1.86 15.13 -12.20
CA ILE A 26 3.13 15.44 -12.87
C ILE A 26 4.27 14.91 -12.02
N ASN A 27 5.11 14.06 -12.61
CA ASN A 27 6.33 13.55 -11.98
C ASN A 27 7.50 14.51 -12.21
N TYR A 28 8.32 14.69 -11.19
CA TYR A 28 9.53 15.50 -11.25
C TYR A 28 10.73 14.57 -11.09
N CYS A 29 11.40 14.25 -12.21
CA CYS A 29 12.43 13.22 -12.27
C CYS A 29 13.85 13.74 -11.97
N ASP A 30 14.02 15.05 -11.81
CA ASP A 30 15.30 15.68 -11.47
C ASP A 30 15.57 15.52 -9.97
N GLU A 31 16.75 15.00 -9.62
CA GLU A 31 17.18 14.80 -8.23
C GLU A 31 17.30 16.11 -7.43
N ASN A 32 17.44 17.25 -8.11
CA ASN A 32 17.48 18.57 -7.48
C ASN A 32 16.08 19.05 -7.07
N VAL A 33 15.01 18.37 -7.50
CA VAL A 33 13.64 18.64 -7.06
C VAL A 33 13.34 17.78 -5.83
N PRO A 34 13.00 18.38 -4.67
CA PRO A 34 12.92 17.63 -3.41
C PRO A 34 11.68 16.72 -3.29
N PHE A 35 10.64 16.93 -4.08
CA PHE A 35 9.42 16.12 -4.13
C PHE A 35 9.38 15.25 -5.39
N THR A 36 8.72 14.10 -5.30
CA THR A 36 8.63 13.10 -6.38
C THR A 36 7.62 13.50 -7.45
N ARG A 37 6.51 14.12 -7.04
CA ARG A 37 5.41 14.55 -7.92
C ARG A 37 4.53 15.59 -7.25
N ILE A 38 3.71 16.23 -8.08
CA ILE A 38 2.54 16.99 -7.63
C ILE A 38 1.27 16.31 -8.16
N SER A 39 0.32 16.11 -7.25
CA SER A 39 -0.99 15.53 -7.54
C SER A 39 -2.08 16.59 -7.41
N GLU A 40 -2.76 16.92 -8.51
CA GLU A 40 -3.87 17.88 -8.56
C GLU A 40 -5.21 17.12 -8.59
N HIS A 41 -5.93 17.16 -7.47
CA HIS A 41 -6.96 16.14 -7.21
C HIS A 41 -8.24 16.30 -8.05
N LYS A 42 -8.58 17.53 -8.48
CA LYS A 42 -9.80 17.75 -9.27
C LYS A 42 -9.80 16.98 -10.58
N HIS A 43 -8.61 16.72 -11.15
CA HIS A 43 -8.43 16.01 -12.41
C HIS A 43 -8.68 14.49 -12.29
N PHE A 44 -8.79 13.93 -11.07
CA PHE A 44 -9.28 12.55 -10.88
C PHE A 44 -10.80 12.43 -11.02
N ALA A 45 -11.52 13.55 -10.90
CA ALA A 45 -12.97 13.63 -11.11
C ALA A 45 -13.26 14.63 -12.24
N PRO A 46 -12.87 14.34 -13.50
CA PRO A 46 -13.01 15.29 -14.61
C PRO A 46 -14.46 15.69 -14.91
N TRP A 47 -15.44 14.91 -14.46
CA TRP A 47 -16.87 15.24 -14.54
C TRP A 47 -17.32 16.32 -13.53
N GLU A 48 -16.48 16.67 -12.56
CA GLU A 48 -16.73 17.71 -11.56
C GLU A 48 -15.77 18.90 -11.67
N GLN A 49 -14.63 18.76 -12.35
CA GLN A 49 -13.54 19.74 -12.30
C GLN A 49 -13.95 21.18 -12.61
N GLU A 50 -14.84 21.40 -13.58
CA GLU A 50 -15.34 22.73 -13.99
C GLU A 50 -16.17 23.44 -12.91
N LYS A 51 -16.66 22.68 -11.92
CA LYS A 51 -17.43 23.24 -10.79
C LYS A 51 -16.52 23.90 -9.75
N PHE A 52 -15.22 23.67 -9.81
CA PHE A 52 -14.27 24.15 -8.81
C PHE A 52 -13.47 25.33 -9.35
N SER A 53 -13.61 26.48 -8.70
CA SER A 53 -12.75 27.65 -8.95
C SER A 53 -11.38 27.53 -8.27
N LYS A 54 -11.20 26.56 -7.36
CA LYS A 54 -9.97 26.28 -6.63
C LYS A 54 -9.59 24.82 -6.75
N THR A 55 -8.33 24.52 -6.56
CA THR A 55 -7.80 23.16 -6.70
C THR A 55 -6.95 22.76 -5.49
N VAL A 56 -7.06 21.50 -5.07
CA VAL A 56 -6.26 20.93 -3.98
C VAL A 56 -5.13 20.12 -4.57
N CYS A 57 -3.90 20.53 -4.27
CA CYS A 57 -2.69 19.92 -4.78
C CYS A 57 -1.80 19.43 -3.64
N PHE A 58 -1.17 18.28 -3.82
CA PHE A 58 -0.19 17.74 -2.86
C PHE A 58 1.18 17.67 -3.52
N ARG A 59 2.21 18.21 -2.86
CA ARG A 59 3.61 17.82 -3.13
C ARG A 59 3.92 16.58 -2.33
N GLU A 60 4.40 15.53 -2.99
CA GLU A 60 4.71 14.25 -2.37
C GLU A 60 6.22 14.11 -2.13
N TYR A 61 6.62 13.79 -0.90
CA TYR A 61 8.03 13.57 -0.53
C TYR A 61 8.23 12.12 -0.10
N SER A 62 9.25 11.45 -0.64
CA SER A 62 9.55 10.05 -0.30
C SER A 62 10.79 9.94 0.59
N ARG A 63 10.65 9.23 1.71
CA ARG A 63 11.76 8.94 2.64
C ARG A 63 11.65 7.54 3.23
N LEU A 64 12.67 7.13 3.98
CA LEU A 64 12.60 5.90 4.77
C LEU A 64 11.58 6.07 5.90
N ALA A 65 10.77 5.03 6.13
CA ALA A 65 9.81 4.98 7.23
C ALA A 65 10.55 4.68 8.54
N GLY A 66 10.35 5.55 9.53
CA GLY A 66 10.76 5.37 10.90
C GLY A 66 9.63 4.82 11.77
N GLU A 67 9.81 4.95 13.09
CA GLU A 67 8.78 4.62 14.06
C GLU A 67 7.64 5.66 14.02
N GLY A 68 6.40 5.19 13.96
CA GLY A 68 5.20 6.06 13.89
C GLY A 68 4.79 6.47 12.48
N ASP A 69 5.65 6.27 11.49
CA ASP A 69 5.33 6.56 10.10
C ASP A 69 4.37 5.54 9.49
N VAL A 70 3.53 6.01 8.57
CA VAL A 70 2.65 5.14 7.77
C VAL A 70 3.51 4.38 6.75
N PRO A 71 3.52 3.05 6.74
CA PRO A 71 4.23 2.27 5.73
C PRO A 71 3.51 2.34 4.38
N TYR A 72 4.16 2.84 3.32
CA TYR A 72 3.60 2.93 1.96
C TYR A 72 4.19 1.88 1.00
N TYR A 73 5.50 1.90 0.73
CA TYR A 73 6.11 0.98 -0.23
C TYR A 73 7.09 0.03 0.46
N PRO A 74 6.87 -1.30 0.44
CA PRO A 74 7.77 -2.25 1.09
C PRO A 74 9.12 -2.31 0.38
N ILE A 75 10.20 -2.23 1.15
CA ILE A 75 11.56 -2.35 0.65
C ILE A 75 11.91 -3.85 0.68
N ARG A 76 11.94 -4.53 -0.47
CA ARG A 76 12.22 -5.99 -0.55
C ARG A 76 13.68 -6.24 -0.97
N LEU A 77 14.65 -5.70 -0.23
CA LEU A 77 16.07 -5.98 -0.46
C LEU A 77 16.50 -7.31 0.18
N VAL A 78 17.66 -7.82 -0.25
CA VAL A 78 18.19 -9.14 0.15
C VAL A 78 18.34 -9.27 1.67
N ASN A 79 18.72 -8.20 2.37
CA ASN A 79 18.89 -8.21 3.83
C ASN A 79 17.55 -8.26 4.59
N GLU A 80 16.47 -7.72 4.01
CA GLU A 80 15.13 -7.74 4.59
C GLU A 80 14.46 -9.11 4.43
N LYS A 81 14.87 -9.89 3.41
CA LYS A 81 14.32 -11.23 3.16
C LYS A 81 14.48 -12.16 4.36
N LYS A 82 15.65 -12.19 5.02
CA LYS A 82 15.85 -13.03 6.22
C LYS A 82 14.92 -12.67 7.38
N MET A 83 14.67 -11.37 7.56
CA MET A 83 13.76 -10.89 8.61
C MET A 83 12.31 -11.24 8.27
N LEU A 84 11.91 -11.04 7.01
CA LEU A 84 10.61 -11.44 6.49
C LEU A 84 10.38 -12.95 6.66
N ASP A 85 11.33 -13.78 6.25
CA ASP A 85 11.25 -15.24 6.38
C ASP A 85 11.05 -15.67 7.84
N SER A 86 11.71 -14.98 8.76
CA SER A 86 11.55 -15.23 10.20
C SER A 86 10.15 -14.85 10.70
N TYR A 87 9.55 -13.76 10.18
CA TYR A 87 8.17 -13.37 10.51
C TYR A 87 7.16 -14.33 9.89
N ILE A 88 7.39 -14.77 8.65
CA ILE A 88 6.56 -15.77 7.97
C ILE A 88 6.59 -17.08 8.75
N ALA A 89 7.75 -17.53 9.22
CA ALA A 89 7.87 -18.74 10.03
C ALA A 89 7.05 -18.66 11.33
N LEU A 90 7.10 -17.52 12.03
CA LEU A 90 6.29 -17.27 13.22
C LEU A 90 4.79 -17.28 12.89
N ALA A 91 4.37 -16.52 11.86
CA ALA A 91 2.99 -16.46 11.42
C ALA A 91 2.45 -17.84 11.01
N ARG A 92 3.28 -18.70 10.41
CA ARG A 92 2.92 -20.08 10.06
C ARG A 92 2.72 -21.00 11.27
N SER A 93 3.28 -20.66 12.43
CA SER A 93 3.07 -21.40 13.68
C SER A 93 1.86 -20.92 14.49
N GLU A 94 1.27 -19.78 14.13
CA GLU A 94 0.09 -19.24 14.80
C GLU A 94 -1.20 -19.93 14.33
N SER A 95 -2.16 -20.04 15.24
CA SER A 95 -3.49 -20.63 14.99
C SER A 95 -4.59 -19.60 15.20
N GLY A 96 -5.68 -19.68 14.42
CA GLY A 96 -6.84 -18.80 14.59
C GLY A 96 -6.65 -17.38 14.04
N VAL A 97 -5.60 -17.16 13.25
CA VAL A 97 -5.32 -15.89 12.56
C VAL A 97 -4.79 -16.16 11.15
N SER A 98 -5.24 -15.35 10.19
CA SER A 98 -4.74 -15.33 8.82
C SER A 98 -4.27 -13.92 8.47
N PHE A 99 -3.10 -13.81 7.85
CA PHE A 99 -2.47 -12.55 7.47
C PHE A 99 -2.63 -12.31 5.97
N MET A 100 -3.15 -11.13 5.61
CA MET A 100 -3.54 -10.81 4.23
C MET A 100 -3.24 -9.36 3.85
N GLY A 101 -3.36 -9.08 2.55
CA GLY A 101 -3.22 -7.74 1.99
C GLY A 101 -1.79 -7.21 2.07
N ARG A 102 -1.62 -5.94 1.68
CA ARG A 102 -0.30 -5.33 1.51
C ARG A 102 0.58 -5.37 2.77
N LEU A 103 -0.01 -5.14 3.94
CA LEU A 103 0.74 -5.09 5.20
C LEU A 103 0.94 -6.48 5.82
N GLY A 104 -0.10 -7.32 5.83
CA GLY A 104 -0.01 -8.67 6.40
C GLY A 104 0.89 -9.60 5.60
N THR A 105 1.09 -9.33 4.30
CA THR A 105 1.95 -10.13 3.43
C THR A 105 3.22 -9.42 2.95
N TYR A 106 3.45 -8.17 3.39
CA TYR A 106 4.63 -7.37 3.00
C TYR A 106 4.84 -7.27 1.47
N ARG A 107 3.75 -7.02 0.74
CA ARG A 107 3.74 -6.87 -0.73
C ARG A 107 3.12 -5.54 -1.13
N TYR A 108 3.58 -4.99 -2.24
CA TYR A 108 2.83 -3.94 -2.93
C TYR A 108 1.70 -4.62 -3.69
N LEU A 109 0.46 -4.23 -3.42
CA LEU A 109 -0.74 -4.75 -4.07
C LEU A 109 -1.58 -3.56 -4.51
N ASP A 110 -1.98 -3.58 -5.78
CA ASP A 110 -3.02 -2.67 -6.26
C ASP A 110 -4.40 -3.08 -5.71
N MET A 111 -5.38 -2.19 -5.88
CA MET A 111 -6.71 -2.37 -5.28
C MET A 111 -7.44 -3.60 -5.83
N ASP A 112 -7.35 -3.86 -7.13
CA ASP A 112 -7.96 -5.00 -7.81
C ASP A 112 -7.36 -6.33 -7.31
N VAL A 113 -6.03 -6.42 -7.24
CA VAL A 113 -5.34 -7.61 -6.69
C VAL A 113 -5.76 -7.87 -5.25
N THR A 114 -5.85 -6.80 -4.44
CA THR A 114 -6.30 -6.92 -3.04
C THR A 114 -7.72 -7.47 -2.95
N ILE A 115 -8.64 -6.99 -3.79
CA ILE A 115 -10.03 -7.47 -3.83
C ILE A 115 -10.08 -8.93 -4.30
N THR A 116 -9.33 -9.27 -5.35
CA THR A 116 -9.27 -10.65 -5.88
C THR A 116 -8.74 -11.62 -4.84
N GLU A 117 -7.63 -11.31 -4.16
CA GLU A 117 -7.08 -12.15 -3.10
C GLU A 117 -8.06 -12.28 -1.91
N ALA A 118 -8.81 -11.22 -1.59
CA ALA A 118 -9.80 -11.25 -0.53
C ALA A 118 -10.97 -12.18 -0.87
N LEU A 119 -11.52 -12.08 -2.08
CA LEU A 119 -12.61 -12.96 -2.53
C LEU A 119 -12.16 -14.42 -2.62
N ALA A 120 -10.97 -14.68 -3.16
CA ALA A 120 -10.41 -16.03 -3.21
C ALA A 120 -10.17 -16.62 -1.81
N ALA A 121 -9.81 -15.80 -0.83
CA ALA A 121 -9.70 -16.24 0.56
C ALA A 121 -11.08 -16.59 1.15
N CYS A 122 -12.12 -15.80 0.88
CA CYS A 122 -13.49 -16.13 1.30
C CYS A 122 -13.96 -17.47 0.73
N ASP A 123 -13.75 -17.73 -0.57
CA ASP A 123 -14.11 -19.01 -1.19
C ASP A 123 -13.39 -20.19 -0.54
N GLN A 124 -12.10 -20.03 -0.22
CA GLN A 124 -11.33 -21.05 0.50
C GLN A 124 -11.83 -21.24 1.95
N ILE A 125 -12.16 -20.16 2.65
CA ILE A 125 -12.72 -20.21 4.00
C ILE A 125 -14.04 -20.99 3.99
N ASP A 126 -14.96 -20.66 3.09
CA ASP A 126 -16.25 -21.34 2.98
C ASP A 126 -16.08 -22.84 2.73
N ALA A 127 -15.16 -23.23 1.85
CA ALA A 127 -14.83 -24.63 1.60
C ALA A 127 -14.23 -25.33 2.84
N LEU A 128 -13.32 -24.66 3.55
CA LEU A 128 -12.67 -25.22 4.75
C LEU A 128 -13.65 -25.37 5.91
N LEU A 129 -14.57 -24.42 6.10
CA LEU A 129 -15.61 -24.49 7.14
C LEU A 129 -16.62 -25.62 6.91
N GLN A 130 -16.80 -26.07 5.66
CA GLN A 130 -17.62 -27.24 5.32
C GLN A 130 -16.90 -28.56 5.58
N SER A 131 -15.57 -28.55 5.65
CA SER A 131 -14.77 -29.72 6.00
C SER A 131 -14.66 -29.85 7.52
N GLU A 132 -14.97 -31.01 8.07
CA GLU A 132 -14.78 -31.23 9.50
C GLU A 132 -13.29 -31.16 9.86
N ASN A 133 -12.97 -30.33 10.85
CA ASN A 133 -11.67 -30.31 11.53
C ASN A 133 -10.46 -29.81 10.72
N THR A 134 -10.66 -29.08 9.61
CA THR A 134 -9.55 -28.44 8.89
C THR A 134 -9.31 -27.01 9.39
N PRO A 135 -8.13 -26.67 9.94
CA PRO A 135 -7.84 -25.32 10.37
C PRO A 135 -7.64 -24.38 9.16
N LEU A 136 -8.02 -23.11 9.33
CA LEU A 136 -7.70 -22.07 8.33
C LEU A 136 -6.17 -21.85 8.27
N PRO A 137 -5.61 -21.64 7.06
CA PRO A 137 -4.19 -21.35 6.93
C PRO A 137 -3.85 -19.96 7.46
N SER A 138 -2.61 -19.77 7.91
CA SER A 138 -2.09 -18.46 8.30
C SER A 138 -1.92 -17.51 7.11
N PHE A 139 -1.81 -18.03 5.89
CA PHE A 139 -1.73 -17.26 4.65
C PHE A 139 -2.55 -17.96 3.56
N PHE A 140 -3.45 -17.21 2.91
CA PHE A 140 -4.17 -17.68 1.71
C PHE A 140 -3.37 -17.46 0.42
N VAL A 141 -2.35 -16.60 0.48
CA VAL A 141 -1.39 -16.31 -0.59
C VAL A 141 0.01 -16.35 0.01
N ASP A 142 0.93 -17.10 -0.60
CA ASP A 142 2.29 -17.23 -0.07
C ASP A 142 3.05 -15.89 -0.14
N PRO A 143 3.49 -15.33 1.00
CA PRO A 143 4.21 -14.05 1.04
C PRO A 143 5.72 -14.15 0.69
N ALA A 144 6.25 -15.36 0.47
CA ALA A 144 7.68 -15.61 0.26
C ALA A 144 8.28 -14.97 -1.02
#